data_AF-A0A661U9I8-F1
#
_entry.id   AF-A0A661U9I8-F1
#
_cell.length_a   1.000
_cell.length_b   1.000
_cell.length_c   1.000
_cell.angle_alpha   90.00
_cell.angle_beta   90.00
_cell.angle_gamma   90.00
#
_symmetry.space_group_name_H-M   'P 1'
#
loop_
_entity.id
_entity.type
_entity.pdbx_description
1 polymer ?
#
loop_
_entity_poly.entity_id
_entity_poly.type
_entity_poly.pdbx_seq_one_letter_code
_entity_poly.pdbx_strand_id
1 'polypeptide(L)'
;NIGEPGVVGRTTLELDEAGTMATVARITADQAQSRFGCCCEIVGDVDGDGYADIVVGESGWSPTSGTAQRERYECGRACLFFGSASFSDTGTTAASVVLLQGEDRNDHFGAAVSSAGFWC
;
A
#
# COMPACT_ATOMS: atom_id res chain seq x y z
N ASN A 1 28.18 15.88 -5.44
CA ASN A 1 27.41 15.12 -6.44
C ASN A 1 27.22 13.71 -5.89
N ILE A 2 26.33 13.55 -4.91
CA ILE A 2 25.93 12.24 -4.37
C ILE A 2 24.46 12.35 -3.96
N GLY A 3 23.62 11.50 -4.54
CA GLY A 3 22.19 11.45 -4.32
C GLY A 3 21.71 10.18 -4.97
N GLU A 4 21.90 9.07 -4.26
CA GLU A 4 21.40 7.75 -4.61
C GLU A 4 19.95 7.85 -5.14
N PRO A 5 19.57 7.11 -6.21
CA PRO A 5 18.22 7.11 -6.72
C PRO A 5 17.25 6.84 -5.56
N GLY A 6 16.30 7.77 -5.37
CA GLY A 6 15.43 7.82 -4.20
C GLY A 6 14.91 6.45 -3.81
N VAL A 7 15.18 6.04 -2.58
CA VAL A 7 14.70 4.76 -2.04
C VAL A 7 13.18 4.84 -1.97
N VAL A 8 12.55 4.31 -3.01
CA VAL A 8 11.12 4.02 -3.06
C VAL A 8 10.82 3.06 -1.90
N GLY A 9 9.79 3.35 -1.10
CA GLY A 9 9.40 2.51 0.03
C GLY A 9 9.12 1.07 -0.41
N ARG A 10 9.60 0.10 0.37
CA ARG A 10 9.39 -1.34 0.09
C ARG A 10 8.84 -2.01 1.33
N THR A 11 7.83 -2.84 1.17
CA THR A 11 7.34 -3.74 2.21
C THR A 11 7.39 -5.17 1.68
N THR A 12 7.95 -6.07 2.48
CA THR A 12 8.03 -7.51 2.19
C THR A 12 7.10 -8.24 3.14
N LEU A 13 6.18 -9.04 2.60
CA LEU A 13 5.34 -9.95 3.37
C LEU A 13 6.03 -11.33 3.37
N GLU A 14 6.41 -11.80 4.55
CA GLU A 14 6.96 -13.13 4.77
C GLU A 14 5.87 -13.97 5.45
N LEU A 15 5.47 -15.09 4.86
CA LEU A 15 4.57 -16.08 5.47
C LEU A 15 5.36 -17.39 5.66
N ASP A 16 5.28 -17.97 6.87
CA ASP A 16 6.10 -19.10 7.31
C ASP A 16 5.41 -20.45 7.11
N GLU A 17 5.26 -20.91 5.87
CA GLU A 17 5.05 -22.34 5.65
C GLU A 17 6.40 -23.08 5.60
N ALA A 18 6.75 -23.69 6.73
CA ALA A 18 7.82 -24.70 6.88
C ALA A 18 9.27 -24.23 6.67
N GLY A 19 9.66 -23.08 7.23
CA GLY A 19 11.08 -22.78 7.52
C GLY A 19 11.96 -22.41 6.32
N THR A 20 11.37 -22.11 5.16
CA THR A 20 12.05 -21.39 4.09
C THR A 20 11.51 -19.97 4.10
N MET A 21 12.35 -18.97 4.39
CA MET A 21 12.01 -17.55 4.23
C MET A 21 11.89 -17.23 2.73
N ALA A 22 10.85 -17.76 2.09
CA ALA A 22 10.51 -17.43 0.72
C ALA A 22 9.72 -16.13 0.77
N THR A 23 10.24 -15.08 0.13
CA THR A 23 9.44 -13.88 -0.14
C THR A 23 8.24 -14.31 -0.99
N VAL A 24 7.06 -14.31 -0.39
CA VAL A 24 5.81 -14.72 -1.08
C VAL A 24 5.30 -13.57 -1.95
N ALA A 25 5.55 -12.32 -1.54
CA ALA A 25 5.20 -11.14 -2.31
C ALA A 25 6.09 -9.96 -1.93
N ARG A 26 6.58 -9.22 -2.95
CA ARG A 26 7.17 -7.90 -2.73
C ARG A 26 6.23 -6.82 -3.24
N ILE A 27 5.90 -5.89 -2.34
CA ILE A 27 5.09 -4.71 -2.69
C ILE A 27 5.99 -3.48 -2.65
N THR A 28 6.04 -2.77 -3.78
CA THR A 28 6.83 -1.53 -3.90
C THR A 28 5.94 -0.31 -4.09
N ALA A 29 6.25 0.76 -3.37
CA ALA A 29 5.65 2.06 -3.61
C ALA A 29 6.02 2.60 -5.01
N ASP A 30 5.37 3.67 -5.45
CA ASP A 30 5.76 4.41 -6.65
C ASP A 30 6.48 5.73 -6.33
N GLN A 31 6.44 6.17 -5.07
CA GLN A 31 7.00 7.45 -4.63
C GLN A 31 7.96 7.26 -3.44
N ALA A 32 9.14 7.88 -3.53
CA ALA A 32 10.06 7.96 -2.40
C ALA A 32 9.50 8.89 -1.32
N GLN A 33 9.69 8.53 -0.04
CA GLN A 33 9.17 9.29 1.12
C GLN A 33 7.63 9.34 1.23
N SER A 34 6.88 8.54 0.47
CA SER A 34 5.41 8.44 0.62
C SER A 34 4.95 7.81 1.94
N ARG A 35 5.90 7.41 2.80
CA ARG A 35 5.66 6.64 4.02
C ARG A 35 4.85 5.36 3.72
N PHE A 36 5.13 4.72 2.60
CA PHE A 36 4.55 3.44 2.23
C PHE A 36 4.80 2.40 3.32
N GLY A 37 3.75 1.70 3.72
CA GLY A 37 3.78 0.77 4.84
C GLY A 37 3.74 1.46 6.21
N CYS A 38 3.32 2.73 6.30
CA CYS A 38 3.12 3.40 7.59
C CYS A 38 2.03 2.71 8.43
N CYS A 39 1.07 2.08 7.77
CA CYS A 39 0.18 1.11 8.36
C CYS A 39 -0.09 0.00 7.33
N CYS A 40 -0.34 -1.21 7.82
CA CYS A 40 -0.82 -2.32 7.01
C CYS A 40 -1.81 -3.14 7.83
N GLU A 41 -2.84 -3.66 7.18
CA GLU A 41 -3.84 -4.49 7.83
C GLU A 41 -4.42 -5.51 6.86
N ILE A 42 -4.71 -6.70 7.39
CA ILE A 42 -5.43 -7.75 6.67
C ILE A 42 -6.92 -7.48 6.87
N VAL A 43 -7.64 -7.17 5.80
CA VAL A 43 -9.07 -6.81 5.83
C VAL A 43 -9.99 -8.01 5.58
N GLY A 44 -9.42 -9.20 5.35
CA GLY A 44 -10.14 -10.41 4.99
C GLY A 44 -10.39 -10.48 3.48
N ASP A 45 -11.22 -11.42 3.05
CA ASP A 45 -11.57 -11.63 1.64
C ASP A 45 -12.66 -10.63 1.21
N VAL A 46 -12.29 -9.58 0.47
CA VAL A 46 -13.18 -8.50 0.01
C VAL A 46 -13.76 -8.81 -1.37
N ASP A 47 -13.05 -9.56 -2.22
CA ASP A 47 -13.49 -9.89 -3.58
C ASP A 47 -14.18 -11.27 -3.70
N GLY A 48 -14.16 -12.06 -2.63
CA GLY A 48 -14.82 -13.36 -2.49
C GLY A 48 -14.03 -14.52 -3.11
N ASP A 49 -12.72 -14.37 -3.28
CA ASP A 49 -11.85 -15.36 -3.92
C ASP A 49 -11.32 -16.46 -2.97
N GLY A 50 -11.57 -16.31 -1.66
CA GLY A 50 -11.13 -17.21 -0.61
C GLY A 50 -9.75 -16.90 -0.02
N TYR A 51 -9.09 -15.82 -0.45
CA TYR A 51 -7.82 -15.33 0.08
C TYR A 51 -8.00 -14.01 0.83
N ALA A 52 -7.19 -13.80 1.87
CA ALA A 52 -7.28 -12.56 2.63
C ALA A 52 -6.59 -11.41 1.89
N ASP A 53 -7.30 -10.30 1.72
CA ASP A 53 -6.81 -9.07 1.13
C ASP A 53 -6.10 -8.19 2.17
N ILE A 54 -5.22 -7.33 1.67
CA ILE A 54 -4.35 -6.48 2.49
C ILE A 54 -4.51 -5.03 2.07
N VAL A 55 -4.70 -4.15 3.06
CA VAL A 55 -4.62 -2.71 2.86
C VAL A 55 -3.27 -2.20 3.38
N VAL A 56 -2.60 -1.37 2.59
CA VAL A 56 -1.36 -0.69 2.95
C VAL A 56 -1.52 0.82 2.81
N GLY A 57 -1.17 1.56 3.86
CA GLY A 57 -1.19 3.02 3.88
C GLY A 57 0.10 3.66 3.35
N GLU A 58 -0.06 4.82 2.74
CA GLU A 58 0.96 5.75 2.24
C GLU A 58 0.64 7.18 2.69
N SER A 59 0.74 7.45 3.99
CA SER A 59 0.34 8.76 4.59
C SER A 59 1.10 9.99 4.06
N GLY A 60 2.27 9.79 3.45
CA GLY A 60 3.06 10.85 2.82
C GLY A 60 2.89 10.94 1.31
N TRP A 61 2.02 10.13 0.71
CA TRP A 61 1.79 10.14 -0.73
C TRP A 61 1.26 11.51 -1.18
N SER A 62 1.76 11.97 -2.32
CA SER A 62 1.33 13.21 -2.95
C SER A 62 1.24 13.01 -4.45
N PRO A 63 0.19 13.51 -5.14
CA PRO A 63 0.13 13.47 -6.58
C PRO A 63 1.30 14.25 -7.17
N THR A 64 2.06 13.61 -8.06
CA THR A 64 3.29 14.15 -8.66
C THR A 64 3.05 14.87 -9.99
N SER A 65 1.81 14.85 -10.49
CA SER A 65 1.43 15.48 -11.75
C SER A 65 0.03 16.12 -11.68
N GLY A 66 -0.20 17.12 -12.54
CA GLY A 66 -1.47 17.83 -12.64
C GLY A 66 -1.68 18.95 -11.61
N THR A 67 -2.84 19.60 -11.64
CA THR A 67 -3.23 20.67 -10.71
C THR A 67 -3.30 20.18 -9.25
N ALA A 68 -3.60 18.89 -9.07
CA ALA A 68 -3.63 18.22 -7.79
C ALA A 68 -2.30 18.30 -7.02
N GLN A 69 -1.14 18.41 -7.70
CA GLN A 69 0.16 18.45 -7.03
C GLN A 69 0.31 19.61 -6.02
N ARG A 70 -0.34 20.75 -6.30
CA ARG A 70 -0.31 21.94 -5.42
C ARG A 70 -1.43 21.95 -4.38
N GLU A 71 -2.54 21.28 -4.70
CA GLU A 71 -3.77 21.29 -3.91
C GLU A 71 -3.86 20.11 -2.94
N ARG A 72 -3.16 19.00 -3.24
CA ARG A 72 -3.23 17.72 -2.51
C ARG A 72 -1.85 17.23 -2.06
N TYR A 73 -0.97 18.15 -1.69
CA TYR A 73 0.33 17.79 -1.10
C TYR A 73 0.13 17.05 0.22
N GLU A 74 0.81 15.91 0.40
CA GLU A 74 0.65 15.01 1.55
C GLU A 74 -0.82 14.64 1.83
N CYS A 75 -1.64 14.51 0.79
CA CYS A 75 -3.02 14.05 0.94
C CYS A 75 -3.08 12.60 1.45
N GLY A 76 -2.01 11.82 1.24
CA GLY A 76 -1.94 10.42 1.63
C GLY A 76 -2.78 9.52 0.73
N ARG A 77 -2.53 8.22 0.83
CA ARG A 77 -3.17 7.19 0.02
C ARG A 77 -3.24 5.87 0.78
N ALA A 78 -4.24 5.04 0.49
CA ALA A 78 -4.31 3.65 0.89
C ALA A 78 -4.45 2.77 -0.35
N CYS A 79 -3.72 1.67 -0.37
CA CYS A 79 -3.68 0.71 -1.46
C CYS A 79 -4.24 -0.62 -0.94
N LEU A 80 -5.31 -1.12 -1.55
CA LEU A 80 -5.86 -2.45 -1.30
C LEU A 80 -5.32 -3.42 -2.35
N PHE A 81 -4.65 -4.46 -1.85
CA PHE A 81 -4.09 -5.56 -2.61
C PHE A 81 -4.94 -6.80 -2.38
N PHE A 82 -5.49 -7.34 -3.47
CA PHE A 82 -6.26 -8.57 -3.41
C PHE A 82 -5.35 -9.77 -3.17
N GLY A 83 -5.84 -10.67 -2.32
CA GLY A 83 -5.35 -12.01 -2.11
C GLY A 83 -5.25 -12.78 -3.42
N SER A 84 -4.38 -13.79 -3.47
CA SER A 84 -4.48 -14.83 -4.49
C SER A 84 -3.66 -16.05 -4.10
N ALA A 85 -3.98 -17.20 -4.71
CA ALA A 85 -3.22 -18.45 -4.60
C ALA A 85 -1.74 -18.34 -4.98
N SER A 86 -1.36 -17.29 -5.70
CA SER A 86 0.01 -17.02 -6.12
C SER A 86 0.19 -15.52 -6.16
N PHE A 87 0.56 -14.96 -5.01
CA PHE A 87 0.99 -13.57 -4.96
C PHE A 87 2.21 -13.38 -5.86
N SER A 88 2.14 -12.41 -6.76
CA SER A 88 3.27 -11.99 -7.61
C SER A 88 3.71 -10.58 -7.20
N ASP A 89 5.01 -10.32 -7.30
CA ASP A 89 5.60 -8.99 -7.08
C ASP A 89 4.73 -7.90 -7.75
N THR A 90 4.24 -6.96 -6.94
CA THR A 90 3.24 -5.96 -7.36
C THR A 90 3.64 -4.58 -6.84
N GLY A 91 3.13 -3.52 -7.48
CA GLY A 91 3.35 -2.15 -7.05
C GLY A 91 2.05 -1.40 -6.81
N THR A 92 2.15 -0.24 -6.15
CA THR A 92 1.03 0.69 -5.91
C THR A 92 0.44 1.29 -7.18
N THR A 93 0.97 0.97 -8.36
CA THR A 93 0.45 1.40 -9.67
C THR A 93 -0.12 0.25 -10.50
N ALA A 94 -0.16 -0.97 -9.96
CA ALA A 94 -0.74 -2.11 -10.66
C ALA A 94 -2.26 -1.94 -10.82
N ALA A 95 -2.78 -2.32 -11.98
CA ALA A 95 -4.20 -2.18 -12.29
C ALA A 95 -5.10 -3.06 -11.42
N SER A 96 -4.54 -4.10 -10.81
CA SER A 96 -5.20 -4.99 -9.85
C SER A 96 -5.24 -4.43 -8.42
N VAL A 97 -4.77 -3.20 -8.19
CA VAL A 97 -4.75 -2.59 -6.86
C VAL A 97 -5.81 -1.50 -6.81
N VAL A 98 -6.64 -1.53 -5.78
CA VAL A 98 -7.61 -0.44 -5.54
C VAL A 98 -6.91 0.67 -4.78
N LEU A 99 -7.04 1.89 -5.30
CA LEU A 99 -6.30 3.07 -4.84
C LEU A 99 -7.28 4.08 -4.25
N LEU A 100 -7.12 4.34 -2.97
CA LEU A 100 -7.91 5.31 -2.22
C LEU A 100 -7.01 6.48 -1.87
N GLN A 101 -7.33 7.69 -2.32
CA GLN A 101 -6.48 8.87 -2.13
C GLN A 101 -7.22 9.92 -1.30
N GLY A 102 -6.49 10.66 -0.47
CA GLY A 102 -7.03 11.82 0.24
C GLY A 102 -7.48 12.92 -0.73
N GLU A 103 -8.48 13.70 -0.33
CA GLU A 103 -9.05 14.74 -1.17
C GLU A 103 -8.36 16.10 -1.00
N ASP A 104 -7.83 16.37 0.19
CA ASP A 104 -7.25 17.66 0.55
C ASP A 104 -5.78 17.56 1.01
N ARG A 105 -5.14 18.73 1.10
CA ARG A 105 -3.76 18.88 1.52
C ARG A 105 -3.58 18.50 2.99
N ASN A 106 -2.57 17.67 3.29
CA ASN A 106 -2.25 17.18 4.64
C ASN A 106 -3.36 16.35 5.30
N ASP A 107 -4.26 15.75 4.51
CA ASP A 107 -5.23 14.78 5.04
C ASP A 107 -4.53 13.59 5.69
N HIS A 108 -3.31 13.27 5.23
CA HIS A 108 -2.57 12.08 5.65
C HIS A 108 -3.44 10.80 5.56
N PHE A 109 -4.26 10.70 4.53
CA PHE A 109 -5.14 9.56 4.30
C PHE A 109 -4.31 8.26 4.29
N GLY A 110 -4.81 7.21 4.95
CA GLY A 110 -4.03 5.99 5.18
C GLY A 110 -2.94 6.11 6.26
N ALA A 111 -2.97 7.14 7.12
CA ALA A 111 -2.11 7.19 8.32
C ALA A 111 -2.49 6.14 9.37
N ALA A 112 -3.76 5.75 9.44
CA ALA A 112 -4.24 4.64 10.23
C ALA A 112 -5.32 3.90 9.44
N VAL A 113 -5.20 2.59 9.37
CA VAL A 113 -6.25 1.68 8.92
C VAL A 113 -6.59 0.83 10.14
N SER A 114 -7.89 0.67 10.39
CA SER A 114 -8.42 -0.25 11.38
C SER A 114 -9.51 -1.05 10.69
N SER A 115 -9.46 -2.37 10.81
CA SER A 115 -10.51 -3.26 10.34
C SER A 115 -11.78 -2.89 11.07
N ALA A 116 -12.84 -2.67 10.31
CA ALA A 116 -14.19 -2.62 10.86
C ALA A 116 -14.55 -4.06 11.23
N GLY A 117 -14.07 -4.51 12.39
CA GLY A 117 -14.24 -5.90 12.83
C GLY A 117 -15.69 -6.34 12.79
N PHE A 118 -16.00 -7.33 11.97
CA PHE A 118 -17.19 -8.14 12.13
C PHE A 118 -16.76 -9.42 12.84
N TRP A 119 -16.91 -9.42 14.16
CA TRP A 119 -16.95 -10.62 14.97
C TRP A 119 -18.42 -11.06 15.00
N CYS A 120 -18.77 -12.10 14.25
CA CYS A 120 -19.97 -12.90 14.49
C CYS A 120 -19.69 -14.36 14.17
#